data_AF-A0A9X9LCE5-F1
#
_entry.id   AF-A0A9X9LCE5-F1
#
_cell.length_a   1.000
_cell.length_b   1.000
_cell.length_c   1.000
_cell.angle_alpha   90.00
_cell.angle_beta   90.00
_cell.angle_gamma   90.00
#
_symmetry.space_group_name_H-M   'P 1'
#
loop_
_entity.id
_entity.type
_entity.pdbx_description
1 polymer ?
#
loop_
_entity_poly.entity_id
_entity_poly.type
_entity_poly.pdbx_seq_one_letter_code
_entity_poly.pdbx_strand_id
1 'polypeptide(L)'
;MTVFLRARWYSMEMAGIVCFTGANIITQARELIEQIGRPLELDTDGIWCVLPNSFPENFVIKTTSVKKPKVTISYPGAMLNIMVKEGFTNDQYQELTEPSSLSYVTRSENSIFFEVDGPYLAMILPASKEEGKKLKKRYAVFNEDGSLAELKGFEIKRRGELQLIKIFQSSVFEAFLKGSTLEEVYSSVAKVADYWLDVLYSKAANMPDSELFELISENRSMSRKLEDYGEQKSTSISTAKRLAEFLGDQMVRDAGLSCRYIISRKPEGSPVTERAIPLAIFQAEPTVRKHFLRKWLKSSSLQDFDIRTILDWDYYIERLGSAVQKIITIPAALQQVKNPVPRVKHPDWLHKKLLEKNDVCKQKKISELFVLEGRRQVGTAQAPEGTQSLGAPDMEDFGLVKPPHSAVPVATKRKRVLWESQEESQDLELTVPWQEILGQPPALGTTQEEWLVWLRFHKKKWQLQARQRLARKKRRRLEAA
;
A
#
# COMPACT_ATOMS: atom_id res chain seq x y z
N MET A 1 -4.39 17.27 10.02
CA MET A 1 -5.44 18.27 9.75
C MET A 1 -4.89 19.61 10.20
N THR A 2 -4.80 20.60 9.32
CA THR A 2 -4.30 21.93 9.68
C THR A 2 -5.48 22.88 9.69
N VAL A 3 -5.92 23.29 10.88
CA VAL A 3 -6.95 24.32 11.03
C VAL A 3 -6.23 25.67 11.14
N PHE A 4 -6.74 26.70 10.47
CA PHE A 4 -6.10 28.00 10.43
C PHE A 4 -6.23 28.72 11.78
N LEU A 5 -5.10 28.89 12.48
CA LEU A 5 -5.04 29.35 13.90
C LEU A 5 -5.56 30.79 14.16
N ARG A 6 -5.93 31.54 13.13
CA ARG A 6 -6.44 32.93 13.24
C ARG A 6 -7.70 33.17 12.40
N ALA A 7 -8.48 32.12 12.15
CA ALA A 7 -9.74 32.26 11.44
C ALA A 7 -10.79 32.96 12.32
N ARG A 8 -11.56 33.90 11.74
CA ARG A 8 -12.70 34.52 12.43
C ARG A 8 -13.76 33.49 12.82
N TRP A 9 -13.93 32.45 11.99
CA TRP A 9 -14.77 31.28 12.25
C TRP A 9 -13.88 30.04 12.44
N TYR A 10 -13.22 29.97 13.59
CA TYR A 10 -12.43 28.80 13.97
C TYR A 10 -13.31 27.77 14.68
N SER A 11 -13.30 26.53 14.20
CA SER A 11 -13.86 25.37 14.93
C SER A 11 -13.06 24.12 14.59
N MET A 12 -12.51 23.49 15.62
CA MET A 12 -11.78 22.23 15.48
C MET A 12 -12.77 21.05 15.32
N GLU A 13 -13.92 21.15 15.97
CA GLU A 13 -15.01 20.19 15.97
C GLU A 13 -15.60 20.05 14.56
N MET A 14 -15.92 21.17 13.91
CA MET A 14 -16.42 21.17 12.53
C MET A 14 -15.42 20.48 11.59
N ALA A 15 -14.15 20.83 11.68
CA ALA A 15 -13.11 20.22 10.85
C ALA A 15 -12.97 18.71 11.13
N GLY A 16 -13.05 18.30 12.40
CA GLY A 16 -13.03 16.89 12.81
C GLY A 16 -14.21 16.10 12.25
N ILE A 17 -15.43 16.64 12.33
CA ILE A 17 -16.66 16.01 11.80
C ILE A 17 -16.55 15.83 10.29
N VAL A 18 -16.12 16.86 9.54
CA VAL A 18 -15.97 16.78 8.08
C VAL A 18 -14.98 15.67 7.69
N CYS A 19 -13.80 15.63 8.34
CA CYS A 19 -12.81 14.60 8.05
C CYS A 19 -13.28 13.19 8.42
N PHE A 20 -13.96 13.02 9.55
CA PHE A 20 -14.48 11.72 9.98
C PHE A 20 -15.57 11.21 9.05
N THR A 21 -16.52 12.08 8.66
CA THR A 21 -17.58 11.73 7.70
C THR A 21 -16.99 11.37 6.34
N GLY A 22 -16.04 12.16 5.81
CA GLY A 22 -15.36 11.85 4.54
C GLY A 22 -14.60 10.52 4.59
N ALA A 23 -13.89 10.24 5.70
CA ALA A 23 -13.20 8.97 5.90
C ALA A 23 -14.16 7.77 5.93
N ASN A 24 -15.36 7.93 6.52
CA ASN A 24 -16.38 6.89 6.52
C ASN A 24 -16.96 6.64 5.13
N ILE A 25 -17.24 7.70 4.36
CA ILE A 25 -17.74 7.60 2.98
C ILE A 25 -16.74 6.82 2.11
N ILE A 26 -15.47 7.22 2.12
CA ILE A 26 -14.45 6.59 1.27
C ILE A 26 -14.15 5.14 1.72
N THR A 27 -14.26 4.85 3.02
CA THR A 27 -14.09 3.49 3.55
C THR A 27 -15.20 2.56 3.06
N GLN A 28 -16.46 2.99 3.11
CA GLN A 28 -17.59 2.21 2.59
C GLN A 28 -17.49 2.00 1.07
N ALA A 29 -17.12 3.06 0.33
CA ALA A 29 -16.89 2.95 -1.11
C ALA A 29 -15.80 1.91 -1.43
N ARG A 30 -14.67 1.93 -0.71
CA ARG A 30 -13.59 0.93 -0.86
C ARG A 30 -14.08 -0.48 -0.57
N GLU A 31 -14.83 -0.68 0.51
CA GLU A 31 -15.37 -2.00 0.88
C GLU A 31 -16.31 -2.57 -0.18
N LEU A 32 -17.06 -1.72 -0.88
CA LEU A 32 -17.89 -2.12 -2.01
C LEU A 32 -17.02 -2.49 -3.22
N ILE A 33 -16.05 -1.65 -3.57
CA ILE A 33 -15.14 -1.89 -4.69
C ILE A 33 -14.32 -3.18 -4.51
N GLU A 34 -13.91 -3.52 -3.28
CA GLU A 34 -13.19 -4.77 -2.97
C GLU A 34 -13.99 -6.05 -3.25
N GLN A 35 -15.32 -5.96 -3.27
CA GLN A 35 -16.18 -7.10 -3.57
C GLN A 35 -16.36 -7.33 -5.07
N ILE A 36 -16.17 -6.29 -5.89
CA ILE A 36 -16.44 -6.33 -7.34
C ILE A 36 -15.18 -6.15 -8.21
N GLY A 37 -14.07 -5.72 -7.61
CA GLY A 37 -12.81 -5.46 -8.29
C GLY A 37 -11.64 -5.34 -7.32
N ARG A 38 -10.62 -4.58 -7.71
CA ARG A 38 -9.40 -4.43 -6.89
C ARG A 38 -9.07 -2.95 -6.72
N PRO A 39 -9.15 -2.40 -5.49
CA PRO A 39 -8.61 -1.08 -5.22
C PRO A 39 -7.07 -1.12 -5.26
N LEU A 40 -6.47 -0.10 -5.84
CA LEU A 40 -5.03 0.04 -6.01
C LEU A 40 -4.47 1.07 -5.03
N GLU A 41 -5.05 2.27 -5.00
CA GLU A 41 -4.66 3.38 -4.13
C GLU A 41 -5.90 4.13 -3.64
N LEU A 42 -5.86 4.60 -2.39
CA LEU A 42 -6.92 5.38 -1.77
C LEU A 42 -6.32 6.70 -1.27
N ASP A 43 -6.87 7.83 -1.71
CA ASP A 43 -6.55 9.17 -1.21
C ASP A 43 -7.69 9.68 -0.31
N THR A 44 -7.70 10.96 0.04
CA THR A 44 -8.70 11.54 0.95
C THR A 44 -10.15 11.31 0.52
N ASP A 45 -10.43 11.42 -0.78
CA ASP A 45 -11.77 11.43 -1.37
C ASP A 45 -11.88 10.62 -2.68
N GLY A 46 -10.78 10.00 -3.12
CA GLY A 46 -10.71 9.23 -4.37
C GLY A 46 -10.19 7.82 -4.17
N ILE A 47 -10.68 6.90 -5.01
CA ILE A 47 -10.21 5.50 -5.08
C ILE A 47 -9.77 5.21 -6.50
N TRP A 48 -8.49 4.89 -6.68
CA TRP A 48 -8.01 4.25 -7.89
C TRP A 48 -8.30 2.76 -7.80
N CYS A 49 -9.02 2.21 -8.77
CA CYS A 49 -9.34 0.79 -8.80
C CYS A 49 -9.31 0.24 -10.22
N VAL A 50 -9.21 -1.08 -10.31
CA VAL A 50 -9.43 -1.82 -11.55
C VAL A 50 -10.67 -2.70 -11.38
N LEU A 51 -11.56 -2.59 -12.34
CA LEU A 51 -12.75 -3.43 -12.48
C LEU A 51 -12.55 -4.38 -13.67
N PRO A 52 -13.22 -5.55 -13.70
CA PRO A 52 -13.19 -6.42 -14.87
C PRO A 52 -13.65 -5.69 -16.13
N ASN A 53 -13.04 -5.97 -17.29
CA ASN A 53 -13.42 -5.34 -18.56
C ASN A 53 -14.87 -5.64 -18.98
N SER A 54 -15.44 -6.75 -18.49
CA SER A 54 -16.84 -7.11 -18.70
C SER A 54 -17.82 -6.41 -17.74
N PHE A 55 -17.32 -5.58 -16.82
CA PHE A 55 -18.16 -4.89 -15.84
C PHE A 55 -18.95 -3.76 -16.51
N PRO A 56 -20.23 -3.53 -16.15
CA PRO A 56 -21.02 -2.47 -16.75
C PRO A 56 -20.42 -1.08 -16.50
N GLU A 57 -20.21 -0.33 -17.58
CA GLU A 57 -19.60 1.00 -17.52
C GLU A 57 -20.64 2.09 -17.81
N ASN A 58 -20.67 2.63 -19.03
CA ASN A 58 -21.51 3.76 -19.40
C ASN A 58 -22.75 3.35 -20.19
N PHE A 59 -23.92 3.81 -19.75
CA PHE A 59 -25.20 3.63 -20.44
C PHE A 59 -25.73 4.97 -20.95
N VAL A 60 -26.18 5.01 -22.20
CA VAL A 60 -26.79 6.21 -22.79
C VAL A 60 -28.30 6.03 -22.87
N ILE A 61 -29.03 6.71 -21.97
CA ILE A 61 -30.48 6.74 -21.97
C ILE A 61 -30.98 7.84 -22.91
N LYS A 62 -31.83 7.48 -23.87
CA LYS A 62 -32.50 8.44 -24.74
C LYS A 62 -33.74 8.97 -24.02
N THR A 63 -33.91 10.29 -24.02
CA THR A 63 -35.07 10.93 -23.39
C THR A 63 -35.98 11.57 -24.44
N THR A 64 -37.24 11.82 -24.06
CA THR A 64 -38.22 12.55 -24.85
C THR A 64 -38.04 14.08 -24.78
N SER A 65 -37.12 14.57 -23.93
CA SER A 65 -36.88 16.00 -23.76
C SER A 65 -35.99 16.56 -24.86
N VAL A 66 -36.49 17.57 -25.57
CA VAL A 66 -35.77 18.25 -26.66
C VAL A 66 -34.46 18.90 -26.17
N LYS A 67 -34.41 19.35 -24.90
CA LYS A 67 -33.22 20.02 -24.33
C LYS A 67 -32.10 19.07 -23.90
N LYS A 68 -32.42 17.82 -23.53
CA LYS A 68 -31.44 16.79 -23.12
C LYS A 68 -31.82 15.44 -23.72
N PRO A 69 -31.69 15.27 -25.05
CA PRO A 69 -32.17 14.08 -25.76
C PRO A 69 -31.42 12.80 -25.36
N LYS A 70 -30.24 12.92 -24.75
CA LYS A 70 -29.43 11.81 -24.25
C LYS A 70 -28.91 12.14 -22.85
N VAL A 71 -28.91 11.15 -21.97
CA VAL A 71 -28.33 11.20 -20.63
C VAL A 71 -27.38 10.02 -20.51
N THR A 72 -26.10 10.31 -20.27
CA THR A 72 -25.08 9.29 -20.01
C THR A 72 -25.03 9.00 -18.52
N ILE A 73 -25.07 7.73 -18.16
CA ILE A 73 -24.98 7.25 -16.78
C ILE A 73 -23.78 6.34 -16.68
N SER A 74 -22.82 6.72 -15.84
CA SER A 74 -21.77 5.81 -15.37
C SER A 74 -22.35 4.91 -14.30
N TYR A 75 -22.44 3.60 -14.58
CA TYR A 75 -22.98 2.63 -13.64
C TYR A 75 -22.14 2.53 -12.35
N PRO A 76 -20.79 2.47 -12.38
CA PRO A 76 -19.98 2.51 -11.16
C PRO A 76 -20.23 3.78 -10.33
N GLY A 77 -20.32 4.94 -10.99
CA GLY A 77 -20.60 6.22 -10.33
C GLY A 77 -21.99 6.25 -9.71
N ALA A 78 -23.02 5.83 -10.44
CA ALA A 78 -24.38 5.75 -9.95
C ALA A 78 -24.52 4.79 -8.75
N MET A 79 -23.85 3.63 -8.81
CA MET A 79 -23.81 2.66 -7.71
C MET A 79 -23.25 3.28 -6.43
N LEU A 80 -22.11 3.97 -6.51
CA LEU A 80 -21.51 4.65 -5.37
C LEU A 80 -22.38 5.81 -4.86
N ASN A 81 -23.01 6.56 -5.77
CA ASN A 81 -23.88 7.67 -5.41
C ASN A 81 -25.17 7.23 -4.69
N ILE A 82 -25.72 6.07 -5.04
CA ILE A 82 -26.85 5.48 -4.30
C ILE A 82 -26.40 5.11 -2.88
N MET A 83 -25.23 4.48 -2.72
CA MET A 83 -24.67 4.17 -1.39
C MET A 83 -24.48 5.44 -0.55
N VAL A 84 -23.93 6.51 -1.13
CA VAL A 84 -23.77 7.80 -0.44
C VAL A 84 -25.12 8.40 -0.05
N LYS A 85 -26.10 8.37 -0.95
CA LYS A 85 -27.46 8.87 -0.68
C LYS A 85 -28.13 8.12 0.46
N GLU A 86 -28.06 6.79 0.48
CA GLU A 86 -28.71 5.98 1.51
C GLU A 86 -28.01 6.09 2.88
N GLY A 87 -26.69 6.24 2.89
CA GLY A 87 -25.89 6.26 4.13
C GLY A 87 -25.69 7.64 4.75
N PHE A 88 -25.73 8.72 3.96
CA PHE A 88 -25.19 10.03 4.35
C PHE A 88 -26.10 11.23 4.02
N THR A 89 -27.38 11.00 3.69
CA THR A 89 -28.35 12.10 3.51
C THR A 89 -28.72 12.73 4.85
N ASN A 90 -28.74 14.07 4.89
CA ASN A 90 -29.22 14.82 6.05
C ASN A 90 -30.72 15.09 5.90
N ASP A 91 -31.54 14.29 6.58
CA ASP A 91 -33.00 14.45 6.60
C ASP A 91 -33.50 15.58 7.53
N GLN A 92 -32.59 16.29 8.18
CA GLN A 92 -32.88 17.31 9.19
C GLN A 92 -32.46 18.72 8.74
N TYR A 93 -32.14 18.92 7.46
CA TYR A 93 -31.72 20.22 6.96
C TYR A 93 -32.89 21.22 7.04
N GLN A 94 -32.72 22.31 7.78
CA GLN A 94 -33.75 23.34 7.95
C GLN A 94 -33.36 24.61 7.20
N GLU A 95 -34.33 25.20 6.52
CA GLU A 95 -34.15 26.44 5.77
C GLU A 95 -35.26 27.42 6.14
N LEU A 96 -34.88 28.68 6.39
CA LEU A 96 -35.82 29.73 6.75
C LEU A 96 -36.59 30.17 5.50
N THR A 97 -37.89 29.91 5.47
CA THR A 97 -38.74 30.25 4.31
C THR A 97 -39.42 31.61 4.48
N GLU A 98 -39.76 31.98 5.71
CA GLU A 98 -40.43 33.26 5.99
C GLU A 98 -39.74 34.00 7.15
N PRO A 99 -38.95 35.04 6.86
CA PRO A 99 -38.17 35.74 7.89
C PRO A 99 -39.01 36.52 8.92
N SER A 100 -40.20 36.99 8.53
CA SER A 100 -41.08 37.76 9.41
C SER A 100 -41.75 36.91 10.49
N SER A 101 -42.14 35.68 10.14
CA SER A 101 -42.77 34.73 11.06
C SER A 101 -41.78 33.75 11.70
N LEU A 102 -40.50 33.79 11.30
CA LEU A 102 -39.45 32.85 11.70
C LEU A 102 -39.83 31.39 11.40
N SER A 103 -40.50 31.16 10.27
CA SER A 103 -40.94 29.83 9.84
C SER A 103 -39.85 29.09 9.06
N TYR A 104 -39.62 27.83 9.42
CA TYR A 104 -38.61 26.95 8.83
C TYR A 104 -39.26 25.74 8.16
N VAL A 105 -38.68 25.30 7.05
CA VAL A 105 -39.03 24.04 6.39
C VAL A 105 -37.86 23.07 6.52
N THR A 106 -38.17 21.84 6.97
CA THR A 106 -37.21 20.73 6.99
C THR A 106 -37.25 20.01 5.64
N ARG A 107 -36.07 19.74 5.07
CA ARG A 107 -35.91 18.98 3.82
C ARG A 107 -34.73 18.01 3.93
N SER A 108 -34.79 16.92 3.16
CA SER A 108 -33.65 16.02 2.98
C SER A 108 -32.63 16.68 2.04
N GLU A 109 -31.38 16.79 2.48
CA GLU A 109 -30.30 17.37 1.70
C GLU A 109 -29.11 16.41 1.60
N ASN A 110 -28.63 16.21 0.38
CA ASN A 110 -27.36 15.54 0.10
C ASN A 110 -26.81 16.01 -1.24
N SER A 111 -25.62 16.61 -1.19
CA SER A 111 -24.91 17.13 -2.35
C SER A 111 -23.57 16.43 -2.59
N ILE A 112 -23.38 15.24 -2.01
CA ILE A 112 -22.15 14.47 -2.11
C ILE A 112 -22.30 13.47 -3.27
N PHE A 113 -21.45 13.63 -4.28
CA PHE A 113 -21.43 12.76 -5.45
C PHE A 113 -20.00 12.32 -5.78
N PHE A 114 -19.83 11.04 -6.04
CA PHE A 114 -18.70 10.51 -6.78
C PHE A 114 -18.87 10.81 -8.27
N GLU A 115 -17.76 11.22 -8.87
CA GLU A 115 -17.58 11.30 -10.31
C GLU A 115 -16.59 10.22 -10.72
N VAL A 116 -16.80 9.64 -11.91
CA VAL A 116 -15.93 8.61 -12.45
C VAL A 116 -15.11 9.23 -13.56
N ASP A 117 -13.81 9.05 -13.47
CA ASP A 117 -12.83 9.46 -14.47
C ASP A 117 -12.07 8.22 -14.98
N GLY A 118 -11.86 8.15 -16.29
CA GLY A 118 -11.43 6.94 -17.00
C GLY A 118 -12.44 6.46 -18.07
N PRO A 119 -12.19 5.30 -18.69
CA PRO A 119 -11.14 4.34 -18.37
C PRO A 119 -9.75 4.81 -18.79
N TYR A 120 -8.72 4.27 -18.13
CA TYR A 120 -7.32 4.63 -18.36
C TYR A 120 -6.56 3.45 -18.96
N LEU A 121 -5.52 3.73 -19.74
CA LEU A 121 -4.69 2.71 -20.40
C LEU A 121 -3.83 1.95 -19.39
N ALA A 122 -3.14 2.69 -18.51
CA ALA A 122 -2.17 2.12 -17.59
C ALA A 122 -2.06 2.95 -16.31
N MET A 123 -1.82 2.26 -15.21
CA MET A 123 -1.47 2.86 -13.92
C MET A 123 -0.26 2.15 -13.33
N ILE A 124 0.78 2.91 -13.00
CA ILE A 124 2.02 2.40 -12.42
C ILE A 124 2.12 2.87 -10.97
N LEU A 125 2.17 1.91 -10.04
CA LEU A 125 2.35 2.16 -8.60
C LEU A 125 3.72 1.64 -8.15
N PRO A 126 4.54 2.46 -7.46
CA PRO A 126 5.81 2.02 -6.91
C PRO A 126 5.59 1.23 -5.61
N ALA A 127 6.56 0.38 -5.28
CA ALA A 127 6.58 -0.36 -4.02
C ALA A 127 7.64 0.20 -3.05
N SER A 128 7.41 0.02 -1.75
CA SER A 128 8.39 0.38 -0.72
C SER A 128 9.56 -0.60 -0.71
N LYS A 129 10.74 -0.10 -0.31
CA LYS A 129 11.89 -0.96 0.02
C LYS A 129 11.69 -1.72 1.34
N GLU A 130 10.79 -1.26 2.20
CA GLU A 130 10.50 -1.86 3.49
C GLU A 130 9.30 -2.82 3.40
N GLU A 131 9.41 -4.00 3.99
CA GLU A 131 8.34 -5.00 3.98
C GLU A 131 7.06 -4.46 4.65
N GLY A 132 5.92 -4.73 4.03
CA GLY A 132 4.60 -4.37 4.58
C GLY A 132 4.27 -2.87 4.54
N LYS A 133 5.20 -2.00 4.13
CA LYS A 133 4.92 -0.57 3.95
C LYS A 133 4.51 -0.28 2.51
N LYS A 134 3.45 0.51 2.34
CA LYS A 134 3.02 1.02 1.03
C LYS A 134 3.52 2.45 0.83
N LEU A 135 3.93 2.79 -0.38
CA LEU A 135 4.26 4.16 -0.77
C LEU A 135 2.98 4.90 -1.16
N LYS A 136 2.35 5.59 -0.20
CA LYS A 136 1.15 6.37 -0.46
C LYS A 136 1.44 7.59 -1.35
N LYS A 137 0.44 8.03 -2.12
CA LYS A 137 0.46 9.26 -2.94
C LYS A 137 1.55 9.27 -4.01
N ARG A 138 1.88 8.11 -4.56
CA ARG A 138 2.84 7.98 -5.67
C ARG A 138 2.27 7.08 -6.75
N TYR A 139 1.98 7.64 -7.92
CA TYR A 139 1.46 6.89 -9.07
C TYR A 139 1.61 7.70 -10.37
N ALA A 140 1.66 6.98 -11.48
CA ALA A 140 1.62 7.52 -12.83
C ALA A 140 0.44 6.88 -13.57
N VAL A 141 -0.39 7.68 -14.22
CA VAL A 141 -1.59 7.26 -14.93
C VAL A 141 -1.52 7.76 -16.36
N PHE A 142 -1.87 6.91 -17.31
CA PHE A 142 -1.85 7.20 -18.74
C PHE A 142 -3.23 7.03 -19.37
N ASN A 143 -3.57 7.95 -20.26
CA ASN A 143 -4.77 7.91 -21.09
C ASN A 143 -4.64 6.85 -22.21
N GLU A 144 -5.76 6.52 -22.85
CA GLU A 144 -5.81 5.58 -23.99
C GLU A 144 -4.95 6.01 -25.19
N ASP A 145 -4.74 7.32 -25.38
CA ASP A 145 -3.85 7.86 -26.42
C ASP A 145 -2.35 7.75 -26.06
N GLY A 146 -2.02 7.22 -24.89
CA GLY A 146 -0.67 7.11 -24.36
C GLY A 146 -0.14 8.39 -23.71
N SER A 147 -0.93 9.46 -23.64
CA SER A 147 -0.55 10.69 -22.94
C SER A 147 -0.58 10.51 -21.43
N LEU A 148 0.30 11.23 -20.73
CA LEU A 148 0.37 11.21 -19.27
C LEU A 148 -0.81 12.02 -18.68
N ALA A 149 -1.75 11.32 -18.06
CA ALA A 149 -2.94 11.90 -17.44
C ALA A 149 -2.61 12.53 -16.07
N GLU A 150 -2.04 11.73 -15.18
CA GLU A 150 -1.68 12.18 -13.84
C GLU A 150 -0.33 11.59 -13.40
N LEU A 151 0.47 12.42 -12.73
CA LEU A 151 1.74 12.02 -12.15
C LEU A 151 1.90 12.63 -10.76
N LYS A 152 1.82 11.80 -9.73
CA LYS A 152 1.78 12.25 -8.33
C LYS A 152 2.96 11.72 -7.53
N GLY A 153 3.53 12.58 -6.69
CA GLY A 153 4.50 12.22 -5.65
C GLY A 153 5.92 11.81 -6.09
N PHE A 154 6.16 11.62 -7.39
CA PHE A 154 7.47 11.31 -7.96
C PHE A 154 8.40 12.55 -8.02
N GLU A 155 9.70 12.28 -7.99
CA GLU A 155 10.80 13.25 -7.96
C GLU A 155 10.78 14.18 -9.19
N ILE A 156 10.34 13.69 -10.36
CA ILE A 156 10.14 14.49 -11.59
C ILE A 156 9.30 15.76 -11.41
N LYS A 157 8.20 15.71 -10.63
CA LYS A 157 7.31 16.86 -10.37
C LYS A 157 7.83 17.79 -9.27
N ARG A 158 8.92 17.43 -8.58
CA ARG A 158 9.49 18.24 -7.49
C ARG A 158 10.44 19.29 -8.06
N ARG A 159 10.44 20.48 -7.44
CA ARG A 159 11.31 21.60 -7.82
C ARG A 159 12.80 21.27 -7.60
N GLY A 160 13.11 20.50 -6.55
CA GLY A 160 14.44 20.00 -6.26
C GLY A 160 14.66 18.56 -6.73
N GLU A 161 15.50 17.82 -5.99
CA GLU A 161 15.91 16.42 -6.22
C GLU A 161 17.07 16.27 -7.23
N LEU A 162 17.59 15.05 -7.31
CA LEU A 162 18.69 14.66 -8.18
C LEU A 162 18.20 14.56 -9.63
N GLN A 163 18.81 15.33 -10.53
CA GLN A 163 18.36 15.43 -11.92
C GLN A 163 18.38 14.09 -12.66
N LEU A 164 19.39 13.25 -12.44
CA LEU A 164 19.46 11.87 -12.93
C LEU A 164 18.17 11.08 -12.67
N ILE A 165 17.61 11.17 -11.45
CA ILE A 165 16.39 10.43 -11.09
C ILE A 165 15.17 11.01 -11.82
N LYS A 166 15.14 12.32 -12.03
CA LYS A 166 14.05 12.98 -12.76
C LYS A 166 14.03 12.54 -14.22
N ILE A 167 15.19 12.53 -14.89
CA ILE A 167 15.32 12.10 -16.29
C ILE A 167 15.06 10.59 -16.42
N PHE A 168 15.58 9.78 -15.49
CA PHE A 168 15.25 8.37 -15.41
C PHE A 168 13.74 8.14 -15.27
N GLN A 169 13.06 8.88 -14.40
CA GLN A 169 11.61 8.77 -14.23
C GLN A 169 10.83 9.16 -15.49
N SER A 170 11.21 10.24 -16.17
CA SER A 170 10.57 10.62 -17.44
C SER A 170 10.65 9.48 -18.46
N SER A 171 11.86 8.93 -18.66
CA SER A 171 12.09 7.89 -19.66
C SER A 171 11.49 6.53 -19.28
N VAL A 172 11.49 6.17 -17.99
CA VAL A 172 10.99 4.87 -17.54
C VAL A 172 9.47 4.78 -17.62
N PHE A 173 8.73 5.86 -17.32
CA PHE A 173 7.27 5.82 -17.34
C PHE A 173 6.71 5.64 -18.76
N GLU A 174 7.31 6.27 -19.76
CA GLU A 174 6.95 6.04 -21.16
C GLU A 174 7.29 4.61 -21.61
N ALA A 175 8.36 4.01 -21.08
CA ALA A 175 8.73 2.63 -21.41
C ALA A 175 7.74 1.59 -20.87
N PHE A 176 6.94 1.89 -19.84
CA PHE A 176 5.88 0.99 -19.36
C PHE A 176 4.74 0.82 -20.37
N LEU A 177 4.62 1.69 -21.36
CA LEU A 177 3.61 1.58 -22.42
C LEU A 177 4.06 0.68 -23.59
N LYS A 178 5.29 0.15 -23.54
CA LYS A 178 5.87 -0.67 -24.61
C LYS A 178 5.79 -2.14 -24.24
N GLY A 179 5.28 -2.97 -25.15
CA GLY A 179 5.16 -4.42 -24.97
C GLY A 179 3.70 -4.89 -24.95
N SER A 180 3.49 -6.17 -25.26
CA SER A 180 2.16 -6.79 -25.30
C SER A 180 1.88 -7.68 -24.09
N THR A 181 2.94 -8.20 -23.46
CA THR A 181 2.88 -9.01 -22.24
C THR A 181 3.54 -8.29 -21.06
N LEU A 182 3.21 -8.68 -19.83
CA LEU A 182 3.78 -8.07 -18.63
C LEU A 182 5.32 -8.24 -18.60
N GLU A 183 5.81 -9.38 -19.06
CA GLU A 183 7.23 -9.69 -19.20
C GLU A 183 7.92 -8.80 -20.24
N GLU A 184 7.29 -8.56 -21.39
CA GLU A 184 7.81 -7.64 -22.43
C GLU A 184 7.84 -6.19 -21.95
N VAL A 185 6.83 -5.77 -21.18
CA VAL A 185 6.79 -4.44 -20.56
C VAL A 185 7.95 -4.27 -19.59
N TYR A 186 8.14 -5.22 -18.68
CA TYR A 186 9.27 -5.17 -17.75
C TYR A 186 10.63 -5.29 -18.45
N SER A 187 10.73 -6.02 -19.56
CA SER A 187 11.94 -6.08 -20.38
C SER A 187 12.26 -4.72 -21.03
N SER A 188 11.24 -4.03 -21.56
CA SER A 188 11.40 -2.70 -22.15
C SER A 188 11.85 -1.66 -21.12
N VAL A 189 11.26 -1.71 -19.93
CA VAL A 189 11.63 -0.87 -18.78
C VAL A 189 13.03 -1.19 -18.26
N ALA A 190 13.43 -2.47 -18.25
CA ALA A 190 14.77 -2.89 -17.85
C ALA A 190 15.87 -2.33 -18.75
N LYS A 191 15.64 -2.30 -20.07
CA LYS A 191 16.60 -1.68 -21.02
C LYS A 191 16.90 -0.22 -20.67
N VAL A 192 15.89 0.54 -20.26
CA VAL A 192 16.08 1.93 -19.80
C VAL A 192 16.89 1.97 -18.50
N ALA A 193 16.58 1.11 -17.53
CA ALA A 193 17.34 1.04 -16.29
C ALA A 193 18.80 0.66 -16.51
N ASP A 194 19.07 -0.34 -17.35
CA ASP A 194 20.42 -0.79 -17.68
C ASP A 194 21.22 0.28 -18.41
N TYR A 195 20.61 1.02 -19.33
CA TYR A 195 21.24 2.18 -19.98
C TYR A 195 21.75 3.21 -18.95
N TRP A 196 20.90 3.61 -18.01
CA TRP A 196 21.28 4.58 -16.98
C TRP A 196 22.31 4.01 -15.99
N LEU A 197 22.25 2.71 -15.69
CA LEU A 197 23.29 2.05 -14.91
C LEU A 197 24.63 2.04 -15.67
N ASP A 198 24.65 1.77 -16.97
CA ASP A 198 25.87 1.78 -17.78
C ASP A 198 26.54 3.15 -17.81
N VAL A 199 25.75 4.23 -17.89
CA VAL A 199 26.27 5.61 -17.76
C VAL A 199 27.00 5.80 -16.43
N LEU A 200 26.45 5.30 -15.32
CA LEU A 200 27.09 5.42 -13.99
C LEU A 200 28.30 4.50 -13.82
N TYR A 201 28.21 3.24 -14.25
CA TYR A 201 29.31 2.28 -14.12
C TYR A 201 30.51 2.61 -15.01
N SER A 202 30.26 3.21 -16.19
CA SER A 202 31.30 3.79 -17.05
C SER A 202 31.82 5.14 -16.55
N LYS A 203 31.33 5.62 -15.40
CA LYS A 203 31.67 6.93 -14.81
C LYS A 203 31.47 8.09 -15.80
N ALA A 204 30.47 7.97 -16.67
CA ALA A 204 30.15 8.91 -17.74
C ALA A 204 31.40 9.33 -18.56
N ALA A 205 32.29 8.37 -18.88
CA ALA A 205 33.55 8.65 -19.57
C ALA A 205 33.38 9.36 -20.92
N ASN A 206 32.29 9.05 -21.65
CA ASN A 206 32.01 9.62 -22.98
C ASN A 206 31.07 10.83 -22.95
N MET A 207 30.70 11.33 -21.77
CA MET A 207 29.77 12.46 -21.60
C MET A 207 30.54 13.76 -21.35
N PRO A 208 30.21 14.89 -21.99
CA PRO A 208 30.81 16.19 -21.68
C PRO A 208 30.55 16.63 -20.23
N ASP A 209 31.50 17.38 -19.64
CA ASP A 209 31.40 17.83 -18.25
C ASP A 209 30.15 18.68 -17.98
N SER A 210 29.74 19.53 -18.94
CA SER A 210 28.54 20.35 -18.83
C SER A 210 27.27 19.52 -18.65
N GLU A 211 27.14 18.44 -19.42
CA GLU A 211 26.01 17.51 -19.34
C GLU A 211 26.07 16.68 -18.05
N LEU A 212 27.27 16.24 -17.67
CA LEU A 212 27.49 15.53 -16.42
C LEU A 212 27.06 16.38 -15.22
N PHE A 213 27.48 17.65 -15.15
CA PHE A 213 27.09 18.56 -14.08
C PHE A 213 25.58 18.72 -13.96
N GLU A 214 24.86 18.80 -15.08
CA GLU A 214 23.40 18.84 -15.04
C GLU A 214 22.82 17.55 -14.48
N LEU A 215 23.28 16.41 -14.99
CA LEU A 215 22.77 15.08 -14.65
C LEU A 215 22.96 14.73 -13.15
N ILE A 216 24.15 14.95 -12.61
CA ILE A 216 24.50 14.55 -11.23
C ILE A 216 24.18 15.63 -10.19
N SER A 217 23.78 16.84 -10.62
CA SER A 217 23.42 17.89 -9.67
C SER A 217 22.12 17.58 -8.94
N GLU A 218 22.14 17.79 -7.63
CA GLU A 218 20.93 17.84 -6.80
C GLU A 218 20.67 19.29 -6.41
N ASN A 219 19.42 19.73 -6.57
CA ASN A 219 18.99 21.06 -6.14
C ASN A 219 18.07 20.96 -4.93
N ARG A 220 18.33 21.77 -3.90
CA ARG A 220 17.45 21.94 -2.73
C ARG A 220 17.40 23.39 -2.29
N SER A 221 16.19 23.94 -2.15
CA SER A 221 15.98 25.26 -1.59
C SER A 221 15.88 25.22 -0.07
N MET A 222 16.55 26.14 0.62
CA MET A 222 16.39 26.32 2.06
C MET A 222 15.20 27.23 2.37
N SER A 223 14.36 26.85 3.32
CA SER A 223 13.15 27.61 3.69
C SER A 223 13.42 28.75 4.67
N ARG A 224 14.51 28.66 5.44
CA ARG A 224 14.92 29.65 6.45
C ARG A 224 16.34 30.13 6.16
N LYS A 225 16.81 31.12 6.92
CA LYS A 225 18.20 31.60 6.83
C LYS A 225 19.17 30.56 7.38
N LEU A 226 20.44 30.62 6.98
CA LEU A 226 21.44 29.66 7.44
C LEU A 226 21.61 29.66 8.97
N GLU A 227 21.53 30.84 9.59
CA GLU A 227 21.67 31.04 11.05
C GLU A 227 20.55 30.35 11.84
N ASP A 228 19.32 30.34 11.29
CA ASP A 228 18.14 29.75 11.94
C ASP A 228 18.21 28.22 12.07
N TYR A 229 19.08 27.56 11.30
CA TYR A 229 19.26 26.10 11.33
C TYR A 229 20.19 25.63 12.46
N GLY A 230 20.97 26.52 13.08
CA GLY A 230 21.88 26.20 14.19
C GLY A 230 22.83 25.03 13.89
N GLU A 231 22.76 23.98 14.74
CA GLU A 231 23.64 22.80 14.66
C GLU A 231 23.09 21.67 13.76
N GLN A 232 21.96 21.88 13.07
CA GLN A 232 21.40 20.84 12.20
C GLN A 232 22.38 20.48 11.06
N LYS A 233 22.48 19.18 10.77
CA LYS A 233 23.32 18.68 9.67
C LYS A 233 22.44 18.26 8.50
N SER A 234 22.62 18.90 7.36
CA SER A 234 22.02 18.50 6.08
C SER A 234 22.95 18.84 4.92
N THR A 235 22.74 18.20 3.76
CA THR A 235 23.49 18.51 2.54
C THR A 235 23.32 19.97 2.12
N SER A 236 22.10 20.52 2.25
CA SER A 236 21.80 21.92 1.97
C SER A 236 22.57 22.88 2.90
N ILE A 237 22.64 22.58 4.19
CA ILE A 237 23.35 23.40 5.19
C ILE A 237 24.86 23.38 4.92
N SER A 238 25.44 22.20 4.66
CA SER A 238 26.87 22.10 4.32
C SER A 238 27.20 22.83 3.03
N THR A 239 26.32 22.75 2.02
CA THR A 239 26.47 23.49 0.77
C THR A 239 26.40 25.00 1.00
N ALA A 240 25.44 25.48 1.79
CA ALA A 240 25.31 26.90 2.13
C ALA A 240 26.54 27.43 2.89
N LYS A 241 27.06 26.68 3.87
CA LYS A 241 28.30 27.02 4.59
C LYS A 241 29.50 27.12 3.64
N ARG A 242 29.64 26.18 2.69
CA ARG A 242 30.69 26.21 1.67
C ARG A 242 30.53 27.36 0.67
N LEU A 243 29.30 27.72 0.31
CA LEU A 243 29.02 28.89 -0.52
C LEU A 243 29.36 30.20 0.21
N ALA A 244 29.04 30.32 1.49
CA ALA A 244 29.42 31.48 2.30
C ALA A 244 30.95 31.61 2.41
N GLU A 245 31.65 30.48 2.60
CA GLU A 245 33.11 30.46 2.65
C GLU A 245 33.77 30.84 1.32
N PHE A 246 33.18 30.44 0.19
CA PHE A 246 33.71 30.65 -1.15
C PHE A 246 33.35 32.03 -1.75
N LEU A 247 32.08 32.45 -1.64
CA LEU A 247 31.54 33.67 -2.26
C LEU A 247 31.31 34.81 -1.25
N GLY A 248 31.52 34.56 0.04
CA GLY A 248 31.29 35.50 1.14
C GLY A 248 29.91 35.36 1.79
N ASP A 249 29.83 35.84 3.03
CA ASP A 249 28.62 35.70 3.89
C ASP A 249 27.38 36.42 3.34
N GLN A 250 27.54 37.33 2.39
CA GLN A 250 26.41 38.04 1.77
C GLN A 250 25.45 37.09 1.04
N MET A 251 25.95 35.96 0.49
CA MET A 251 25.15 35.00 -0.27
C MET A 251 24.15 34.19 0.58
N VAL A 252 24.32 34.15 1.91
CA VAL A 252 23.53 33.29 2.80
C VAL A 252 22.63 34.06 3.78
N ARG A 253 22.53 35.39 3.61
CA ARG A 253 21.76 36.28 4.49
C ARG A 253 20.24 36.14 4.33
N ASP A 254 19.81 35.82 3.11
CA ASP A 254 18.40 35.75 2.76
C ASP A 254 17.87 34.31 2.81
N ALA A 255 16.59 34.18 3.16
CA ALA A 255 15.89 32.91 3.07
C ALA A 255 15.62 32.55 1.60
N GLY A 256 15.49 31.26 1.29
CA GLY A 256 15.21 30.80 -0.07
C GLY A 256 16.45 30.43 -0.90
N LEU A 257 17.65 30.40 -0.31
CA LEU A 257 18.88 30.01 -1.00
C LEU A 257 18.73 28.65 -1.70
N SER A 258 19.01 28.62 -3.00
CA SER A 258 19.01 27.40 -3.81
C SER A 258 20.39 26.74 -3.75
N CYS A 259 20.51 25.70 -2.95
CA CYS A 259 21.75 24.92 -2.83
C CYS A 259 21.80 23.87 -3.93
N ARG A 260 22.58 24.15 -4.99
CA ARG A 260 22.92 23.16 -6.02
C ARG A 260 24.28 22.53 -5.72
N TYR A 261 24.30 21.22 -5.51
CA TYR A 261 25.49 20.51 -5.05
C TYR A 261 25.65 19.14 -5.71
N ILE A 262 26.85 18.60 -5.55
CA ILE A 262 27.25 17.24 -5.92
C ILE A 262 27.82 16.54 -4.67
N ILE A 263 27.80 15.22 -4.62
CA ILE A 263 28.40 14.43 -3.55
C ILE A 263 29.77 13.91 -3.97
N SER A 264 30.81 14.25 -3.19
CA SER A 264 32.18 13.79 -3.41
C SER A 264 32.50 12.50 -2.67
N ARG A 265 33.39 11.66 -3.20
CA ARG A 265 33.83 10.42 -2.53
C ARG A 265 34.64 10.72 -1.27
N LYS A 266 35.53 11.71 -1.34
CA LYS A 266 36.37 12.12 -0.22
C LYS A 266 35.70 13.22 0.61
N PRO A 267 35.98 13.30 1.93
CA PRO A 267 36.74 12.35 2.74
C PRO A 267 36.02 11.00 2.96
N GLU A 268 36.74 9.89 2.79
CA GLU A 268 36.18 8.54 2.96
C GLU A 268 35.73 8.31 4.41
N GLY A 269 34.65 7.55 4.60
CA GLY A 269 34.04 7.29 5.91
C GLY A 269 33.24 8.47 6.50
N SER A 270 33.27 9.66 5.88
CA SER A 270 32.49 10.80 6.35
C SER A 270 31.02 10.73 5.88
N PRO A 271 30.06 11.22 6.69
CA PRO A 271 28.65 11.24 6.31
C PRO A 271 28.40 12.00 5.00
N VAL A 272 27.38 11.59 4.24
CA VAL A 272 26.97 12.24 2.97
C VAL A 272 26.76 13.75 3.14
N THR A 273 26.26 14.19 4.30
CA THR A 273 26.04 15.60 4.62
C THR A 273 27.32 16.42 4.59
N GLU A 274 28.47 15.86 4.94
CA GLU A 274 29.76 16.55 4.97
C GLU A 274 30.50 16.48 3.62
N ARG A 275 29.99 15.66 2.69
CA ARG A 275 30.57 15.43 1.35
C ARG A 275 29.88 16.24 0.23
N ALA A 276 28.93 17.12 0.57
CA ALA A 276 28.19 17.94 -0.39
C ALA A 276 29.00 19.16 -0.87
N ILE A 277 29.44 19.17 -2.13
CA ILE A 277 30.22 20.24 -2.75
C ILE A 277 29.31 21.14 -3.61
N PRO A 278 29.32 22.47 -3.42
CA PRO A 278 28.57 23.39 -4.27
C PRO A 278 29.03 23.33 -5.72
N LEU A 279 28.09 23.29 -6.67
CA LEU A 279 28.41 23.24 -8.10
C LEU A 279 29.19 24.49 -8.58
N ALA A 280 28.95 25.64 -7.93
CA ALA A 280 29.56 26.92 -8.27
C ALA A 280 31.11 26.89 -8.25
N ILE A 281 31.74 25.99 -7.48
CA ILE A 281 33.20 25.90 -7.42
C ILE A 281 33.83 25.47 -8.74
N PHE A 282 33.08 24.74 -9.58
CA PHE A 282 33.57 24.28 -10.88
C PHE A 282 33.55 25.37 -11.95
N GLN A 283 32.84 26.48 -11.70
CA GLN A 283 32.82 27.67 -12.55
C GLN A 283 33.85 28.72 -12.10
N ALA A 284 34.50 28.52 -10.95
CA ALA A 284 35.49 29.43 -10.40
C ALA A 284 36.86 29.36 -11.10
N GLU A 285 37.69 30.38 -10.89
CA GLU A 285 39.07 30.41 -11.36
C GLU A 285 39.83 29.14 -10.90
N PRO A 286 40.70 28.53 -11.75
CA PRO A 286 41.42 27.30 -11.41
C PRO A 286 42.18 27.34 -10.07
N THR A 287 42.79 28.47 -9.72
CA THR A 287 43.54 28.65 -8.46
C THR A 287 42.63 28.54 -7.24
N VAL A 288 41.52 29.28 -7.26
CA VAL A 288 40.48 29.31 -6.22
C VAL A 288 39.82 27.94 -6.08
N ARG A 289 39.44 27.31 -7.20
CA ARG A 289 38.88 25.97 -7.24
C ARG A 289 39.79 24.94 -6.59
N LYS A 290 41.09 24.95 -6.93
CA LYS A 290 42.08 24.02 -6.36
C LYS A 290 42.22 24.20 -4.84
N HIS A 291 42.26 25.45 -4.37
CA HIS A 291 42.36 25.75 -2.94
C HIS A 291 41.17 25.18 -2.14
N PHE A 292 39.95 25.52 -2.54
CA PHE A 292 38.74 25.08 -1.81
C PHE A 292 38.48 23.58 -1.96
N LEU A 293 38.71 22.98 -3.13
CA LEU A 293 38.54 21.53 -3.30
C LEU A 293 39.51 20.75 -2.40
N ARG A 294 40.78 21.15 -2.29
CA ARG A 294 41.74 20.50 -1.35
C ARG A 294 41.27 20.60 0.10
N LYS A 295 40.74 21.76 0.49
CA LYS A 295 40.20 22.00 1.83
C LYS A 295 38.97 21.14 2.12
N TRP A 296 37.98 21.16 1.24
CA TRP A 296 36.70 20.45 1.45
C TRP A 296 36.82 18.93 1.31
N LEU A 297 37.71 18.44 0.44
CA LEU A 297 38.00 17.00 0.28
C LEU A 297 38.98 16.47 1.35
N LYS A 298 39.50 17.35 2.22
CA LYS A 298 40.55 17.05 3.22
C LYS A 298 41.77 16.37 2.59
N SER A 299 42.18 16.82 1.40
CA SER A 299 43.24 16.20 0.61
C SER A 299 44.20 17.26 0.06
N SER A 300 45.21 17.63 0.86
CA SER A 300 46.19 18.65 0.51
C SER A 300 47.07 18.28 -0.69
N SER A 301 47.29 16.97 -0.92
CA SER A 301 48.09 16.42 -2.02
C SER A 301 47.31 16.18 -3.31
N LEU A 302 46.03 16.60 -3.40
CA LEU A 302 45.22 16.39 -4.60
C LEU A 302 45.81 17.15 -5.80
N GLN A 303 46.16 16.38 -6.85
CA GLN A 303 46.69 16.89 -8.12
C GLN A 303 45.67 16.80 -9.26
N ASP A 304 44.80 15.79 -9.22
CA ASP A 304 43.73 15.61 -10.18
C ASP A 304 42.43 16.27 -9.67
N PHE A 305 41.88 17.17 -10.50
CA PHE A 305 40.66 17.93 -10.22
C PHE A 305 39.55 17.61 -11.22
N ASP A 306 39.67 16.51 -11.98
CA ASP A 306 38.58 15.98 -12.79
C ASP A 306 37.38 15.66 -11.88
N ILE A 307 36.20 16.08 -12.33
CA ILE A 307 34.95 15.81 -11.63
C ILE A 307 34.75 14.29 -11.44
N ARG A 308 35.10 13.47 -12.45
CA ARG A 308 34.86 12.02 -12.42
C ARG A 308 35.66 11.33 -11.32
N THR A 309 36.78 11.90 -10.88
CA THR A 309 37.59 11.36 -9.79
C THR A 309 37.17 11.91 -8.42
N ILE A 310 36.52 13.08 -8.38
CA ILE A 310 35.97 13.68 -7.17
C ILE A 310 34.65 13.02 -6.76
N LEU A 311 33.80 12.63 -7.71
CA LEU A 311 32.45 12.12 -7.46
C LEU A 311 32.42 10.79 -6.70
N ASP A 312 31.43 10.66 -5.81
CA ASP A 312 31.04 9.37 -5.24
C ASP A 312 30.08 8.64 -6.18
N TRP A 313 30.62 7.87 -7.12
CA TRP A 313 29.80 7.09 -8.07
C TRP A 313 28.91 6.06 -7.36
N ASP A 314 29.41 5.43 -6.30
CA ASP A 314 28.66 4.42 -5.55
C ASP A 314 27.40 5.03 -4.92
N TYR A 315 27.50 6.26 -4.41
CA TYR A 315 26.34 7.02 -3.92
C TYR A 315 25.26 7.20 -5.00
N TYR A 316 25.63 7.62 -6.21
CA TYR A 316 24.65 7.83 -7.29
C TYR A 316 24.09 6.50 -7.82
N ILE A 317 24.92 5.45 -7.89
CA ILE A 317 24.48 4.08 -8.23
C ILE A 317 23.47 3.57 -7.21
N GLU A 318 23.70 3.76 -5.91
CA GLU A 318 22.76 3.35 -4.87
C GLU A 318 21.45 4.16 -4.92
N ARG A 319 21.51 5.46 -5.20
CA ARG A 319 20.34 6.32 -5.39
C ARG A 319 19.49 5.87 -6.58
N LEU A 320 20.13 5.61 -7.73
CA LEU A 320 19.44 5.10 -8.92
C LEU A 320 18.90 3.68 -8.68
N GLY A 321 19.71 2.79 -8.10
CA GLY A 321 19.32 1.44 -7.75
C GLY A 321 18.11 1.41 -6.80
N SER A 322 18.03 2.34 -5.85
CA SER A 322 16.86 2.50 -4.98
C SER A 322 15.62 2.97 -5.75
N ALA A 323 15.75 3.79 -6.79
CA ALA A 323 14.63 4.16 -7.66
C ALA A 323 14.18 2.97 -8.52
N VAL A 324 15.13 2.24 -9.12
CA VAL A 324 14.90 1.01 -9.89
C VAL A 324 14.20 -0.06 -9.03
N GLN A 325 14.61 -0.24 -7.77
CA GLN A 325 13.92 -1.15 -6.84
C GLN A 325 12.46 -0.77 -6.63
N LYS A 326 12.20 0.50 -6.30
CA LYS A 326 10.84 0.99 -5.99
C LYS A 326 9.91 0.94 -7.20
N ILE A 327 10.40 1.26 -8.41
CA ILE A 327 9.58 1.43 -9.61
C ILE A 327 9.49 0.13 -10.43
N ILE A 328 10.57 -0.66 -10.46
CA ILE A 328 10.71 -1.78 -11.40
C ILE A 328 10.77 -3.11 -10.63
N THR A 329 11.85 -3.36 -9.88
CA THR A 329 12.19 -4.74 -9.48
C THR A 329 11.29 -5.27 -8.37
N ILE A 330 10.92 -4.46 -7.38
CA ILE A 330 9.99 -4.89 -6.32
C ILE A 330 8.57 -5.08 -6.88
N PRO A 331 7.99 -4.14 -7.65
CA PRO A 331 6.69 -4.39 -8.30
C PRO A 331 6.69 -5.63 -9.20
N ALA A 332 7.73 -5.84 -10.03
CA ALA A 332 7.87 -7.01 -10.88
C ALA A 332 7.77 -8.31 -10.09
N ALA A 333 8.54 -8.42 -9.00
CA ALA A 333 8.53 -9.59 -8.14
C ALA A 333 7.16 -9.83 -7.46
N LEU A 334 6.47 -8.76 -7.04
CA LEU A 334 5.13 -8.85 -6.46
C LEU A 334 4.07 -9.28 -7.49
N GLN A 335 4.28 -8.97 -8.76
CA GLN A 335 3.48 -9.44 -9.89
C GLN A 335 3.97 -10.76 -10.50
N GLN A 336 4.88 -11.47 -9.81
CA GLN A 336 5.41 -12.77 -10.20
C GLN A 336 6.28 -12.79 -11.47
N VAL A 337 6.83 -11.63 -11.84
CA VAL A 337 7.82 -11.50 -12.90
C VAL A 337 9.23 -11.65 -12.31
N LYS A 338 10.11 -12.40 -12.98
CA LYS A 338 11.52 -12.55 -12.59
C LYS A 338 12.20 -11.18 -12.57
N ASN A 339 13.24 -11.01 -11.75
CA ASN A 339 13.94 -9.73 -11.64
C ASN A 339 14.42 -9.26 -13.02
N PRO A 340 13.84 -8.18 -13.59
CA PRO A 340 14.14 -7.77 -14.95
C PRO A 340 15.46 -7.00 -15.03
N VAL A 341 16.01 -6.52 -13.91
CA VAL A 341 17.30 -5.83 -13.82
C VAL A 341 18.20 -6.56 -12.81
N PRO A 342 18.89 -7.65 -13.21
CA PRO A 342 19.65 -8.51 -12.28
C PRO A 342 20.79 -7.80 -11.54
N ARG A 343 21.35 -6.73 -12.12
CA ARG A 343 22.41 -5.90 -11.51
C ARG A 343 21.95 -5.22 -10.23
N VAL A 344 20.64 -4.94 -10.12
CA VAL A 344 20.02 -4.36 -8.93
C VAL A 344 19.35 -5.48 -8.15
N LYS A 345 20.03 -5.94 -7.09
CA LYS A 345 19.51 -6.99 -6.20
C LYS A 345 18.24 -6.53 -5.48
N HIS A 346 17.33 -7.46 -5.20
CA HIS A 346 16.18 -7.20 -4.34
C HIS A 346 16.62 -6.94 -2.89
N PRO A 347 15.81 -6.22 -2.08
CA PRO A 347 15.99 -6.19 -0.64
C PRO A 347 15.95 -7.60 -0.02
N ASP A 348 16.68 -7.80 1.07
CA ASP A 348 16.86 -9.12 1.69
C ASP A 348 15.54 -9.80 2.06
N TRP A 349 14.56 -9.06 2.60
CA TRP A 349 13.23 -9.60 2.94
C TRP A 349 12.50 -10.17 1.73
N LEU A 350 12.61 -9.50 0.57
CA LEU A 350 11.93 -9.92 -0.66
C LEU A 350 12.64 -11.14 -1.25
N HIS A 351 13.97 -11.14 -1.22
CA HIS A 351 14.77 -12.29 -1.66
C HIS A 351 14.45 -13.53 -0.81
N LYS A 352 14.42 -13.40 0.51
CA LYS A 352 14.02 -14.48 1.44
C LYS A 352 12.63 -15.01 1.12
N LYS A 353 11.65 -14.14 0.91
CA LYS A 353 10.27 -14.51 0.58
C LYS A 353 10.13 -15.22 -0.77
N LEU A 354 10.93 -14.84 -1.76
CA LEU A 354 10.97 -15.50 -3.06
C LEU A 354 11.60 -16.90 -2.94
N LEU A 355 12.66 -17.05 -2.15
CA LEU A 355 13.26 -18.34 -1.85
C LEU A 355 12.28 -19.27 -1.13
N GLU A 356 11.60 -18.79 -0.09
CA GLU A 356 10.57 -19.58 0.65
C GLU A 356 9.41 -20.03 -0.26
N LYS A 357 9.04 -19.23 -1.26
CA LYS A 357 8.00 -19.60 -2.23
C LYS A 357 8.47 -20.66 -3.22
N ASN A 358 9.72 -20.56 -3.66
CA ASN A 358 10.33 -21.46 -4.65
C ASN A 358 10.91 -22.74 -4.02
N ASP A 359 10.98 -22.81 -2.68
CA ASP A 359 11.44 -24.00 -1.97
C ASP A 359 10.46 -25.15 -2.17
N VAL A 360 11.00 -26.29 -2.59
CA VAL A 360 10.28 -27.56 -2.76
C VAL A 360 9.86 -28.11 -1.39
N CYS A 361 10.65 -27.84 -0.35
CA CYS A 361 10.45 -28.32 1.01
C CYS A 361 9.84 -27.22 1.89
N LYS A 362 8.52 -27.05 1.82
CA LYS A 362 7.80 -26.09 2.67
C LYS A 362 7.72 -26.60 4.11
N GLN A 363 8.32 -25.88 5.06
CA GLN A 363 8.12 -26.12 6.48
C GLN A 363 6.65 -25.86 6.85
N LYS A 364 5.87 -26.92 7.07
CA LYS A 364 4.48 -26.81 7.52
C LYS A 364 4.46 -26.30 8.98
N LYS A 365 3.55 -25.38 9.29
CA LYS A 365 3.34 -24.99 10.70
C LYS A 365 2.82 -26.19 11.48
N ILE A 366 3.28 -26.37 12.71
CA ILE A 366 2.81 -27.45 13.59
C ILE A 366 1.28 -27.44 13.75
N SER A 367 0.65 -26.27 13.73
CA SER A 367 -0.80 -26.11 13.75
C SER A 367 -1.54 -26.74 12.56
N GLU A 368 -0.87 -26.93 11.43
CA GLU A 368 -1.44 -27.59 10.24
C GLU A 368 -1.27 -29.11 10.28
N LEU A 369 -0.49 -29.65 11.23
CA LEU A 369 -0.31 -31.09 11.44
C LEU A 369 -1.37 -31.69 12.36
N PHE A 370 -2.06 -30.86 13.15
CA PHE A 370 -3.11 -31.31 14.07
C PHE A 370 -4.48 -30.98 13.53
N VAL A 371 -5.11 -31.96 12.88
CA VAL A 371 -6.54 -31.93 12.57
C VAL A 371 -7.29 -32.45 13.80
N LEU A 372 -8.22 -31.66 14.32
CA LEU A 372 -9.14 -32.08 15.38
C LEU A 372 -10.16 -33.07 14.75
N GLU A 373 -9.90 -34.37 14.85
CA GLU A 373 -10.91 -35.37 14.51
C GLU A 373 -12.08 -35.24 15.50
N GLY A 374 -13.22 -34.83 14.97
CA GLY A 374 -14.47 -34.69 15.71
C GLY A 374 -14.88 -36.01 16.37
N ARG A 375 -15.47 -35.89 17.56
CA ARG A 375 -16.07 -36.97 18.36
C ARG A 375 -16.80 -37.99 17.48
N ARG A 376 -16.30 -39.23 17.44
CA ARG A 376 -17.07 -40.38 16.97
C ARG A 376 -18.36 -40.50 17.81
N GLN A 377 -19.50 -40.28 17.16
CA GLN A 377 -20.80 -40.71 17.68
C GLN A 377 -20.84 -42.23 17.61
N VAL A 378 -20.93 -42.89 18.76
CA VAL A 378 -21.23 -44.33 18.83
C VAL A 378 -22.74 -44.48 18.67
N GLY A 379 -23.17 -44.76 17.44
CA GLY A 379 -24.50 -45.29 17.14
C GLY A 379 -24.46 -46.82 17.16
N THR A 380 -25.34 -47.41 17.96
CA THR A 380 -25.64 -48.84 18.07
C THR A 380 -26.02 -49.48 16.73
N ALA A 381 -25.41 -50.61 16.38
CA ALA A 381 -26.06 -51.91 16.11
C ALA A 381 -25.24 -52.83 15.17
N GLN A 382 -25.16 -54.10 15.59
CA GLN A 382 -24.93 -55.34 14.84
C GLN A 382 -23.50 -55.77 14.48
N ALA A 383 -23.08 -56.86 15.14
CA ALA A 383 -22.00 -57.76 14.76
C ALA A 383 -22.40 -58.63 13.55
N PRO A 384 -21.43 -59.25 12.85
CA PRO A 384 -21.20 -60.67 13.17
C PRO A 384 -19.73 -61.14 13.19
N GLU A 385 -19.54 -62.15 14.04
CA GLU A 385 -18.71 -63.37 13.93
C GLU A 385 -17.17 -63.33 13.84
N GLY A 386 -16.56 -64.02 14.82
CA GLY A 386 -15.16 -64.46 14.84
C GLY A 386 -14.60 -64.65 16.25
N THR A 387 -14.98 -65.77 16.90
CA THR A 387 -14.20 -66.65 17.82
C THR A 387 -12.84 -66.11 18.38
N GLN A 388 -12.43 -66.21 19.64
CA GLN A 388 -12.71 -67.08 20.80
C GLN A 388 -12.26 -66.34 22.07
N SER A 389 -12.99 -66.50 23.18
CA SER A 389 -12.46 -66.27 24.53
C SER A 389 -11.78 -67.54 25.06
N LEU A 390 -10.86 -67.35 26.01
CA LEU A 390 -10.27 -68.26 27.02
C LEU A 390 -8.81 -67.84 27.15
N GLY A 391 -8.20 -67.63 28.30
CA GLY A 391 -8.50 -67.92 29.68
C GLY A 391 -7.22 -67.58 30.45
N ALA A 392 -7.31 -67.30 31.74
CA ALA A 392 -6.15 -67.02 32.57
C ALA A 392 -5.18 -68.24 32.61
N PRO A 393 -3.86 -68.04 32.43
CA PRO A 393 -2.83 -68.95 32.92
C PRO A 393 -2.31 -68.40 34.27
N ASP A 394 -2.46 -69.07 35.41
CA ASP A 394 -1.89 -70.34 35.90
C ASP A 394 -0.39 -70.27 36.26
N MET A 395 -0.09 -70.91 37.39
CA MET A 395 0.96 -70.66 38.37
C MET A 395 2.27 -71.36 38.00
N GLU A 396 2.97 -70.91 36.95
CA GLU A 396 4.33 -71.38 36.67
C GLU A 396 5.18 -70.47 35.76
N ASP A 397 5.02 -69.14 35.86
CA ASP A 397 5.84 -68.17 35.09
C ASP A 397 6.73 -67.32 36.01
N PHE A 398 7.69 -67.99 36.67
CA PHE A 398 8.80 -67.36 37.38
C PHE A 398 9.91 -67.00 36.37
N GLY A 399 10.19 -65.71 36.17
CA GLY A 399 11.47 -65.28 35.60
C GLY A 399 11.48 -64.27 34.46
N LEU A 400 10.44 -63.44 34.26
CA LEU A 400 10.52 -62.35 33.28
C LEU A 400 10.22 -60.97 33.90
N VAL A 401 11.23 -60.10 33.80
CA VAL A 401 11.29 -58.73 34.33
C VAL A 401 10.31 -57.82 33.60
N LYS A 402 9.37 -57.20 34.35
CA LYS A 402 8.45 -56.17 33.82
C LYS A 402 9.15 -54.79 33.76
N PRO A 403 9.08 -54.04 32.64
CA PRO A 403 9.46 -52.63 32.62
C PRO A 403 8.38 -51.76 33.28
N PRO A 404 8.74 -50.60 33.86
CA PRO A 404 7.86 -49.82 34.73
C PRO A 404 6.76 -49.08 33.94
N HIS A 405 5.54 -49.08 34.51
CA HIS A 405 4.43 -48.27 34.02
C HIS A 405 4.73 -46.76 34.15
N SER A 406 4.61 -46.02 33.04
CA SER A 406 4.57 -44.55 33.08
C SER A 406 3.22 -44.07 33.60
N ALA A 407 3.24 -43.25 34.65
CA ALA A 407 2.07 -42.67 35.28
C ALA A 407 1.24 -41.82 34.29
N VAL A 408 -0.03 -42.17 34.11
CA VAL A 408 -1.02 -41.32 33.42
C VAL A 408 -1.56 -40.31 34.44
N PRO A 409 -1.49 -38.99 34.20
CA PRO A 409 -2.11 -38.02 35.09
C PRO A 409 -3.63 -38.05 34.90
N VAL A 410 -4.36 -38.38 35.96
CA VAL A 410 -5.83 -38.30 35.99
C VAL A 410 -6.25 -36.90 36.41
N ALA A 411 -6.81 -36.11 35.49
CA ALA A 411 -7.40 -34.82 35.80
C ALA A 411 -8.88 -34.99 36.16
N THR A 412 -9.24 -34.73 37.42
CA THR A 412 -10.62 -34.73 37.91
C THR A 412 -11.29 -33.38 37.60
N LYS A 413 -12.23 -33.36 36.64
CA LYS A 413 -13.13 -32.22 36.43
C LYS A 413 -14.29 -32.26 37.43
N ARG A 414 -14.35 -31.32 38.37
CA ARG A 414 -15.56 -31.03 39.15
C ARG A 414 -16.57 -30.30 38.26
N LYS A 415 -17.72 -30.93 38.02
CA LYS A 415 -18.87 -30.35 37.32
C LYS A 415 -19.64 -29.47 38.31
N ARG A 416 -19.52 -28.14 38.19
CA ARG A 416 -20.44 -27.20 38.85
C ARG A 416 -21.70 -27.13 37.98
N VAL A 417 -22.83 -27.52 38.54
CA VAL A 417 -24.15 -27.32 37.94
C VAL A 417 -24.53 -25.87 38.23
N LEU A 418 -24.68 -25.04 37.20
CA LEU A 418 -25.30 -23.72 37.29
C LEU A 418 -26.48 -23.67 36.32
N TRP A 419 -27.58 -23.10 36.81
CA TRP A 419 -28.92 -23.15 36.26
C TRP A 419 -29.13 -21.97 35.28
N GLU A 420 -28.51 -22.00 34.11
CA GLU A 420 -28.59 -20.94 33.07
C GLU A 420 -28.69 -21.55 31.65
N SER A 421 -29.39 -22.66 31.47
CA SER A 421 -29.28 -23.46 30.23
C SER A 421 -30.17 -23.03 29.04
N GLN A 422 -30.99 -21.98 29.14
CA GLN A 422 -31.89 -21.58 28.03
C GLN A 422 -31.51 -20.28 27.31
N GLU A 423 -30.93 -19.28 28.00
CA GLU A 423 -30.52 -18.02 27.35
C GLU A 423 -29.13 -18.12 26.71
N GLU A 424 -28.16 -18.76 27.34
CA GLU A 424 -26.81 -18.97 26.75
C GLU A 424 -26.85 -19.81 25.47
N SER A 425 -27.76 -20.77 25.37
CA SER A 425 -27.89 -21.65 24.20
C SER A 425 -28.29 -20.89 22.93
N GLN A 426 -29.12 -19.83 23.06
CA GLN A 426 -29.53 -19.01 21.92
C GLN A 426 -28.45 -18.01 21.49
N ASP A 427 -27.66 -17.49 22.42
CA ASP A 427 -26.54 -16.59 22.12
C ASP A 427 -25.33 -17.33 21.53
N LEU A 428 -25.13 -18.59 21.91
CA LEU A 428 -24.13 -19.49 21.29
C LEU A 428 -24.47 -19.80 19.82
N GLU A 429 -25.74 -20.06 19.48
CA GLU A 429 -26.17 -20.26 18.07
C GLU A 429 -25.95 -19.01 17.18
N LEU A 430 -25.91 -17.82 17.76
CA LEU A 430 -25.76 -16.57 17.02
C LEU A 430 -24.30 -16.16 16.79
N THR A 431 -23.34 -16.85 17.43
CA THR A 431 -21.90 -16.58 17.30
C THR A 431 -21.14 -17.62 16.45
N VAL A 432 -21.74 -18.80 16.23
CA VAL A 432 -21.16 -19.91 15.48
C VAL A 432 -21.45 -19.77 13.96
N PRO A 433 -20.53 -20.19 13.06
CA PRO A 433 -20.78 -20.20 11.61
C PRO A 433 -22.00 -21.05 11.24
N TRP A 434 -22.83 -20.57 10.30
CA TRP A 434 -24.05 -21.27 9.87
C TRP A 434 -23.81 -22.70 9.37
N GLN A 435 -22.58 -23.03 8.93
CA GLN A 435 -22.19 -24.37 8.46
C GLN A 435 -22.14 -25.40 9.60
N GLU A 436 -21.82 -24.99 10.82
CA GLU A 436 -21.83 -25.88 11.98
C GLU A 436 -23.25 -26.09 12.52
N ILE A 437 -24.16 -25.12 12.27
CA ILE A 437 -25.55 -25.15 12.75
C ILE A 437 -26.47 -25.89 11.77
N LEU A 438 -26.30 -25.66 10.46
CA LEU A 438 -27.16 -26.21 9.41
C LEU A 438 -26.50 -27.37 8.64
N GLY A 439 -25.19 -27.60 8.80
CA GLY A 439 -24.45 -28.60 8.04
C GLY A 439 -24.09 -28.15 6.62
N GLN A 440 -23.64 -29.10 5.81
CA GLN A 440 -23.29 -28.84 4.40
C GLN A 440 -24.55 -28.52 3.57
N PRO A 441 -24.47 -27.53 2.65
CA PRO A 441 -25.60 -27.20 1.81
C PRO A 441 -25.90 -28.33 0.82
N PRO A 442 -27.19 -28.63 0.56
CA PRO A 442 -27.58 -29.56 -0.49
C PRO A 442 -27.14 -29.02 -1.87
N ALA A 443 -26.80 -29.94 -2.78
CA ALA A 443 -26.46 -29.59 -4.17
C ALA A 443 -27.68 -29.01 -4.90
N LEU A 444 -27.44 -28.17 -5.90
CA LEU A 444 -28.48 -27.66 -6.78
C LEU A 444 -28.89 -28.82 -7.73
N GLY A 445 -29.92 -29.57 -7.34
CA GLY A 445 -30.41 -30.72 -8.11
C GLY A 445 -31.04 -30.32 -9.45
N THR A 446 -31.42 -31.32 -10.24
CA THR A 446 -32.04 -31.13 -11.57
C THR A 446 -33.55 -31.34 -11.55
N THR A 447 -34.09 -31.88 -10.46
CA THR A 447 -35.53 -32.11 -10.28
C THR A 447 -36.17 -31.01 -9.42
N GLN A 448 -37.48 -30.81 -9.62
CA GLN A 448 -38.26 -29.81 -8.87
C GLN A 448 -38.27 -30.08 -7.35
N GLU A 449 -38.21 -31.35 -6.95
CA GLU A 449 -38.20 -31.77 -5.54
C GLU A 449 -36.86 -31.42 -4.87
N GLU A 450 -35.74 -31.65 -5.55
CA GLU A 450 -34.40 -31.26 -5.08
C GLU A 450 -34.26 -29.74 -4.99
N TRP A 451 -34.87 -28.99 -5.92
CA TRP A 451 -34.94 -27.53 -5.87
C TRP A 451 -35.69 -27.04 -4.63
N LEU A 452 -36.79 -27.70 -4.25
CA LEU A 452 -37.53 -27.36 -3.03
C LEU A 452 -36.73 -27.66 -1.77
N VAL A 453 -35.94 -28.75 -1.74
CA VAL A 453 -35.04 -29.07 -0.63
C VAL A 453 -33.93 -28.02 -0.52
N TRP A 454 -33.31 -27.65 -1.64
CA TRP A 454 -32.32 -26.56 -1.71
C TRP A 454 -32.89 -25.24 -1.21
N LEU A 455 -34.08 -24.86 -1.69
CA LEU A 455 -34.75 -23.62 -1.32
C LEU A 455 -35.11 -23.58 0.17
N ARG A 456 -35.60 -24.69 0.73
CA ARG A 456 -35.91 -24.80 2.17
C ARG A 456 -34.64 -24.64 3.03
N PHE A 457 -33.53 -25.25 2.61
CA PHE A 457 -32.25 -25.10 3.30
C PHE A 457 -31.76 -23.65 3.26
N HIS A 458 -31.77 -23.02 2.08
CA HIS A 458 -31.30 -21.64 1.92
C HIS A 458 -32.20 -20.61 2.61
N LYS A 459 -33.52 -20.83 2.68
CA LYS A 459 -34.42 -20.01 3.50
C LYS A 459 -34.04 -20.06 4.98
N LYS A 460 -33.74 -21.24 5.52
CA LYS A 460 -33.26 -21.39 6.92
C LYS A 460 -31.90 -20.70 7.13
N LYS A 461 -30.97 -20.84 6.17
CA LYS A 461 -29.67 -20.15 6.18
C LYS A 461 -29.83 -18.63 6.23
N TRP A 462 -30.68 -18.07 5.38
CA TRP A 462 -30.89 -16.62 5.34
C TRP A 462 -31.58 -16.10 6.60
N GLN A 463 -32.53 -16.84 7.16
CA GLN A 463 -33.15 -16.50 8.45
C GLN A 463 -32.12 -16.46 9.59
N LEU A 464 -31.24 -17.45 9.67
CA LEU A 464 -30.17 -17.49 10.67
C LEU A 464 -29.19 -16.32 10.49
N GLN A 465 -28.74 -16.06 9.26
CA GLN A 465 -27.86 -14.93 8.97
C GLN A 465 -28.51 -13.57 9.22
N ALA A 466 -29.83 -13.43 9.04
CA ALA A 466 -30.56 -12.22 9.38
C ALA A 466 -30.58 -11.99 10.89
N ARG A 467 -30.83 -13.05 11.69
CA ARG A 467 -30.78 -12.98 13.16
C ARG A 467 -29.38 -12.63 13.67
N GLN A 468 -28.32 -13.24 13.12
CA GLN A 468 -26.93 -12.94 13.47
C GLN A 468 -26.56 -11.48 13.16
N ARG A 469 -27.01 -10.95 12.01
CA ARG A 469 -26.81 -9.53 11.65
C ARG A 469 -27.51 -8.58 12.62
N LEU A 470 -28.74 -8.90 13.03
CA LEU A 470 -29.50 -8.09 13.99
C LEU A 470 -28.82 -8.08 15.37
N ALA A 471 -28.36 -9.24 15.84
CA ALA A 471 -27.64 -9.39 17.11
C ALA A 471 -26.32 -8.61 17.12
N ARG A 472 -25.53 -8.68 16.03
CA ARG A 472 -24.30 -7.87 15.88
C ARG A 472 -24.59 -6.37 15.90
N LYS A 473 -25.68 -5.92 15.27
CA LYS A 473 -26.11 -4.51 15.30
C LYS A 473 -26.52 -4.06 16.70
N LYS A 474 -27.17 -4.94 17.49
CA LYS A 474 -27.52 -4.68 18.89
C LYS A 474 -26.29 -4.58 19.79
N ARG A 475 -25.31 -5.49 19.66
CA ARG A 475 -24.04 -5.43 20.40
C ARG A 475 -23.24 -4.17 20.10
N ARG A 476 -23.10 -3.79 18.82
CA ARG A 476 -22.43 -2.54 18.43
C ARG A 476 -23.09 -1.28 19.01
N ARG A 477 -24.41 -1.29 19.21
CA ARG A 477 -25.12 -0.16 19.86
C ARG A 477 -24.90 -0.11 21.38
N LEU A 478 -24.75 -1.26 22.02
CA LEU A 478 -24.45 -1.37 23.46
C LEU A 478 -22.99 -1.06 23.80
N GLU A 479 -22.06 -1.33 22.89
CA GLU A 479 -20.63 -1.00 23.05
C GLU A 479 -20.32 0.48 22.72
N ALA A 480 -21.25 1.18 22.06
CA ALA A 480 -21.12 2.59 21.68
C ALA A 480 -21.91 3.55 22.57
N ALA A 481 -22.68 3.04 23.53
CA ALA A 481 -23.33 3.77 24.62
C ALA A 481 -22.50 3.60 25.89
#